data_AF-A0AAN6W3I6-F1
#
_entry.id   AF-A0AAN6W3I6-F1
#
_cell.length_a   1.000
_cell.length_b   1.000
_cell.length_c   1.000
_cell.angle_alpha   90.00
_cell.angle_beta   90.00
_cell.angle_gamma   90.00
#
_symmetry.space_group_name_H-M   'P 1'
#
loop_
_entity.id
_entity.type
_entity.pdbx_description
1 polymer ?
#
loop_
_entity_poly.entity_id
_entity_poly.type
_entity_poly.pdbx_seq_one_letter_code
_entity_poly.pdbx_strand_id
1 'polypeptide(L)'
;MGNTVDRGMGFGMNYAHHQCVAGIEIMLPDGDIVRTGQWGISSSPNAFLSKFTFGPSLEGLFFQSNLGIVTKMSLWLTPQPQAYMCCSFSMPLFTDLEVMVDVFGEMKRNGTVQSCVWFTSLIETLCIMGRREDYWAGEGPVPDWRLEELRLETGFGHWYARWGLYGPKRIVEAQFEEIKSVLSRRAPRGTISGNLYSNQEEDGRLEATTVPDQDGQMFVGIPSLWSLPLINWPISKNKKDGKAAHGDYAPVIPSSGKLLMEWMEVSKPICEANGVELMADFFMHERHVVLMNMFTWDQTDPAQKAKIERLYYGLYGEAKKRGYGMYRGHVNHMGKFLILVRDSKQLTRTDLIANLNDFNNHAYNRFVEKIKVSPLADISGGQR
;
A
#
# COMPACT_ATOMS: atom_id res chain seq x y z
N MET A 1 -1.94 7.57 14.18
CA MET A 1 -0.92 6.91 15.03
C MET A 1 -0.79 5.42 14.72
N GLY A 2 -1.81 4.58 14.97
CA GLY A 2 -1.72 3.13 14.72
C GLY A 2 -1.26 2.75 13.31
N ASN A 3 -1.90 3.32 12.28
CA ASN A 3 -1.46 3.14 10.89
C ASN A 3 0.01 3.58 10.69
N THR A 4 0.40 4.74 11.23
CA THR A 4 1.76 5.29 11.11
C THR A 4 2.85 4.45 11.77
N VAL A 5 2.60 3.89 12.96
CA VAL A 5 3.58 3.01 13.63
C VAL A 5 3.72 1.68 12.90
N ASP A 6 2.70 1.26 12.16
CA ASP A 6 2.79 0.12 11.23
C ASP A 6 3.29 0.54 9.83
N ARG A 7 3.83 1.76 9.76
CA ARG A 7 4.37 2.50 8.61
C ARG A 7 3.36 2.91 7.54
N GLY A 8 2.08 2.53 7.68
CA GLY A 8 1.03 2.55 6.66
C GLY A 8 0.96 3.83 5.81
N MET A 9 0.36 3.67 4.64
CA MET A 9 0.28 4.71 3.63
C MET A 9 -1.15 5.26 3.51
N GLY A 10 -1.26 6.40 2.84
CA GLY A 10 -2.51 7.02 2.47
C GLY A 10 -2.40 7.63 1.07
N PHE A 11 -3.07 8.76 0.87
CA PHE A 11 -3.09 9.49 -0.39
C PHE A 11 -2.60 10.92 -0.20
N GLY A 12 -2.50 11.68 -1.31
CA GLY A 12 -2.06 13.08 -1.30
C GLY A 12 -0.54 13.24 -1.24
N MET A 13 -0.09 14.43 -0.84
CA MET A 13 1.35 14.77 -0.79
C MET A 13 2.11 14.05 0.34
N ASN A 14 1.48 13.91 1.50
CA ASN A 14 2.07 13.30 2.70
C ASN A 14 1.60 11.84 2.88
N TYR A 15 1.64 11.06 1.79
CA TYR A 15 1.05 9.73 1.73
C TYR A 15 1.83 8.65 2.49
N ALA A 16 3.15 8.81 2.66
CA ALA A 16 3.97 7.91 3.46
C ALA A 16 3.96 8.37 4.93
N HIS A 17 2.96 7.97 5.72
CA HIS A 17 2.68 8.60 7.02
C HIS A 17 3.88 8.59 7.98
N HIS A 18 4.67 7.51 8.02
CA HIS A 18 5.84 7.42 8.89
C HIS A 18 6.92 8.45 8.52
N GLN A 19 6.97 8.86 7.25
CA GLN A 19 7.83 9.93 6.77
C GLN A 19 7.28 11.32 7.11
N CYS A 20 6.15 11.45 7.80
CA CYS A 20 5.60 12.74 8.23
C CYS A 20 5.80 12.97 9.74
N VAL A 21 6.54 12.09 10.42
CA VAL A 21 6.82 12.18 11.86
C VAL A 21 8.11 12.97 12.11
N ALA A 22 8.06 13.93 13.04
CA ALA A 22 9.20 14.70 13.54
C ALA A 22 9.58 14.37 15.00
N GLY A 23 8.68 13.74 15.76
CA GLY A 23 8.95 13.23 17.09
C GLY A 23 7.83 12.34 17.62
N ILE A 24 8.18 11.42 18.52
CA ILE A 24 7.25 10.54 19.23
C ILE A 24 7.53 10.55 20.73
N GLU A 25 6.51 10.28 21.53
CA GLU A 25 6.63 9.95 22.96
C GLU A 25 6.36 8.46 23.13
N ILE A 26 7.25 7.78 23.84
CA ILE A 26 7.23 6.34 24.07
C ILE A 26 7.29 6.06 25.56
N MET A 27 6.49 5.11 26.03
CA MET A 27 6.69 4.44 27.31
C MET A 27 7.53 3.18 27.10
N LEU A 28 8.70 3.13 27.74
CA LEU A 28 9.61 1.99 27.73
C LEU A 28 9.10 0.84 28.63
N PRO A 29 9.65 -0.38 28.50
CA PRO A 29 9.21 -1.53 29.30
C PRO A 29 9.36 -1.37 30.82
N ASP A 30 10.31 -0.54 31.27
CA ASP A 30 10.52 -0.19 32.68
C ASP A 30 9.62 0.95 33.18
N GLY A 31 8.80 1.53 32.29
CA GLY A 31 7.87 2.61 32.59
C GLY A 31 8.41 4.01 32.32
N ASP A 32 9.68 4.16 31.94
CA ASP A 32 10.25 5.46 31.62
C ASP A 32 9.61 6.06 30.36
N ILE A 33 9.45 7.38 30.36
CA ILE A 33 8.91 8.13 29.22
C ILE A 33 10.05 8.79 28.44
N VAL A 34 10.16 8.44 27.16
CA VAL A 34 11.16 8.99 26.24
C VAL A 34 10.47 9.80 25.15
N ARG A 35 11.03 10.98 24.85
CA ARG A 35 10.66 11.78 23.68
C ARG A 35 11.82 11.84 22.69
N THR A 36 11.52 11.64 21.42
CA THR A 36 12.55 11.59 20.36
C THR A 36 12.76 12.94 19.67
N GLY A 37 13.85 13.02 18.89
CA GLY A 37 14.16 14.21 18.09
C GLY A 37 14.30 15.47 18.93
N GLN A 38 13.81 16.59 18.38
CA GLN A 38 13.79 17.86 19.08
C GLN A 38 12.82 17.89 20.27
N TRP A 39 11.86 16.95 20.33
CA TRP A 39 10.88 16.87 21.42
C TRP A 39 11.47 16.35 22.73
N GLY A 40 12.66 15.74 22.69
CA GLY A 40 13.43 15.39 23.88
C GLY A 40 13.87 16.62 24.70
N ILE A 41 13.90 17.81 24.11
CA ILE A 41 14.22 19.07 24.78
C ILE A 41 12.93 19.68 25.31
N SER A 42 12.82 19.83 26.64
CA SER A 42 11.57 20.17 27.35
C SER A 42 10.82 21.39 26.81
N SER A 43 11.52 22.38 26.25
CA SER A 43 10.94 23.64 25.75
C SER A 43 11.32 23.96 24.31
N SER A 44 11.71 22.95 23.51
CA SER A 44 12.13 23.22 22.13
C SER A 44 10.97 23.70 21.26
N PRO A 45 11.08 24.88 20.62
CA PRO A 45 10.09 25.31 19.63
C PRO A 45 10.10 24.41 18.39
N ASN A 46 11.14 23.58 18.23
CA ASN A 46 11.32 22.69 17.08
C ASN A 46 10.79 21.28 17.31
N ALA A 47 10.17 20.99 18.47
CA ALA A 47 9.75 19.65 18.89
C ALA A 47 9.01 18.85 17.81
N PHE A 48 8.18 19.53 17.00
CA PHE A 48 7.38 18.91 15.94
C PHE A 48 7.73 19.40 14.53
N LEU A 49 8.77 20.24 14.40
CA LEU A 49 9.11 20.92 13.14
C LEU A 49 10.31 20.30 12.42
N SER A 50 11.26 19.74 13.16
CA SER A 50 12.50 19.24 12.57
C SER A 50 12.73 17.77 12.91
N LYS A 51 13.06 16.99 11.89
CA LYS A 51 13.55 15.62 12.02
C LYS A 51 15.04 15.54 12.30
N PHE A 52 15.76 16.65 12.18
CA PHE A 52 17.19 16.69 12.49
C PHE A 52 17.36 16.59 14.00
N THR A 53 18.06 15.55 14.42
CA THR A 53 18.35 15.25 15.82
C THR A 53 19.86 15.17 16.04
N PHE A 54 20.28 15.34 17.28
CA PHE A 54 21.64 15.03 17.72
C PHE A 54 21.70 13.58 18.22
N GLY A 55 22.68 12.80 17.75
CA GLY A 55 22.78 11.37 18.05
C GLY A 55 21.91 10.50 17.12
N PRO A 56 21.59 9.25 17.50
CA PRO A 56 20.79 8.35 16.67
C PRO A 56 19.34 8.82 16.56
N SER A 57 18.75 8.67 15.37
CA SER A 57 17.29 8.78 15.19
C SER A 57 16.61 7.50 15.68
N LEU A 58 15.80 7.63 16.73
CA LEU A 58 15.22 6.49 17.45
C LEU A 58 13.82 6.11 16.95
N GLU A 59 13.12 7.01 16.25
CA GLU A 59 11.73 6.86 15.84
C GLU A 59 11.48 5.54 15.10
N GLY A 60 12.38 5.21 14.17
CA GLY A 60 12.27 4.01 13.34
C GLY A 60 12.37 2.70 14.11
N LEU A 61 12.99 2.70 15.30
CA LEU A 61 13.03 1.53 16.18
C LEU A 61 11.66 1.19 16.75
N PHE A 62 10.76 2.18 16.86
CA PHE A 62 9.43 2.00 17.44
C PHE A 62 8.33 1.75 16.40
N PHE A 63 8.67 1.72 15.11
CA PHE A 63 7.74 1.41 14.02
C PHE A 63 7.84 -0.06 13.62
N GLN A 64 6.70 -0.76 13.59
CA GLN A 64 6.60 -2.21 13.41
C GLN A 64 7.47 -2.97 14.43
N SER A 65 7.46 -2.47 15.68
CA SER A 65 8.31 -2.97 16.76
C SER A 65 7.51 -3.30 18.02
N ASN A 66 8.11 -4.06 18.94
CA ASN A 66 7.63 -4.31 20.29
C ASN A 66 8.49 -3.65 21.40
N LEU A 67 9.33 -2.66 21.06
CA LEU A 67 10.31 -2.07 21.98
C LEU A 67 9.73 -1.09 23.02
N GLY A 68 8.47 -0.69 22.85
CA GLY A 68 7.79 0.23 23.77
C GLY A 68 6.40 0.59 23.25
N ILE A 69 5.66 1.36 24.05
CA ILE A 69 4.31 1.79 23.71
C ILE A 69 4.37 3.25 23.28
N VAL A 70 4.09 3.54 22.00
CA VAL A 70 3.98 4.92 21.51
C VAL A 70 2.71 5.55 22.06
N THR A 71 2.87 6.58 22.90
CA THR A 71 1.77 7.28 23.58
C THR A 71 1.35 8.55 22.85
N LYS A 72 2.29 9.22 22.16
CA LYS A 72 2.04 10.44 21.37
C LYS A 72 2.93 10.49 20.14
N MET A 73 2.51 11.22 19.11
CA MET A 73 3.22 11.34 17.84
C MET A 73 2.89 12.67 17.16
N SER A 74 3.91 13.33 16.59
CA SER A 74 3.72 14.43 15.66
C SER A 74 3.36 13.90 14.26
N LEU A 75 2.48 14.57 13.54
CA LEU A 75 2.22 14.32 12.13
C LEU A 75 2.19 15.65 11.37
N TRP A 76 3.02 15.76 10.34
CA TRP A 76 2.96 16.91 9.43
C TRP A 76 1.73 16.85 8.54
N LEU A 77 0.98 17.94 8.52
CA LEU A 77 -0.20 18.10 7.69
C LEU A 77 0.14 18.94 6.47
N THR A 78 -0.37 18.53 5.32
CA THR A 78 -0.30 19.34 4.10
C THR A 78 -1.23 20.53 4.26
N PRO A 79 -0.76 21.78 4.02
CA PRO A 79 -1.64 22.94 3.99
C PRO A 79 -2.77 22.76 2.97
N GLN A 80 -3.95 23.29 3.29
CA GLN A 80 -5.08 23.30 2.37
C GLN A 80 -4.70 24.03 1.08
N PRO A 81 -4.85 23.41 -0.11
CA PRO A 81 -4.46 24.02 -1.38
C PRO A 81 -5.53 24.98 -1.91
N GLN A 82 -5.16 25.84 -2.85
CA GLN A 82 -6.10 26.72 -3.58
C GLN A 82 -6.91 25.95 -4.63
N ALA A 83 -6.29 24.96 -5.26
CA ALA A 83 -6.90 24.09 -6.24
C ALA A 83 -6.41 22.65 -6.08
N TYR A 84 -7.27 21.73 -6.51
CA TYR A 84 -7.04 20.29 -6.61
C TYR A 84 -7.52 19.83 -7.98
N MET A 85 -6.74 18.99 -8.66
CA MET A 85 -7.21 18.28 -9.84
C MET A 85 -7.16 16.77 -9.60
N CYS A 86 -8.32 16.13 -9.66
CA CYS A 86 -8.41 14.67 -9.71
C CYS A 86 -7.96 14.21 -11.09
N CYS A 87 -6.80 13.56 -11.17
CA CYS A 87 -6.26 13.05 -12.41
C CYS A 87 -6.43 11.54 -12.48
N SER A 88 -6.67 11.04 -13.69
CA SER A 88 -6.62 9.60 -13.93
C SER A 88 -6.09 9.24 -15.30
N PHE A 89 -5.53 8.04 -15.41
CA PHE A 89 -5.01 7.49 -16.65
C PHE A 89 -5.36 6.02 -16.77
N SER A 90 -5.93 5.63 -17.91
CA SER A 90 -6.46 4.28 -18.15
C SER A 90 -5.75 3.64 -19.35
N MET A 91 -5.21 2.43 -19.19
CA MET A 91 -4.54 1.67 -20.25
C MET A 91 -5.28 0.35 -20.54
N PRO A 92 -5.56 0.03 -21.81
CA PRO A 92 -6.49 -1.05 -22.15
C PRO A 92 -5.92 -2.47 -21.99
N LEU A 93 -4.63 -2.70 -22.20
CA LEU A 93 -4.07 -4.06 -22.24
C LEU A 93 -3.39 -4.45 -20.92
N PHE A 94 -3.42 -5.75 -20.60
CA PHE A 94 -2.68 -6.28 -19.44
C PHE A 94 -1.18 -5.96 -19.50
N THR A 95 -0.58 -6.01 -20.69
CA THR A 95 0.85 -5.72 -20.89
C THR A 95 1.20 -4.24 -20.88
N ASP A 96 0.21 -3.35 -20.90
CA ASP A 96 0.45 -1.90 -20.88
C ASP A 96 1.02 -1.41 -19.53
N LEU A 97 0.93 -2.22 -18.46
CA LEU A 97 1.49 -1.88 -17.16
C LEU A 97 3.00 -1.61 -17.24
N GLU A 98 3.75 -2.29 -18.11
CA GLU A 98 5.19 -2.04 -18.28
C GLU A 98 5.47 -0.58 -18.63
N VAL A 99 4.93 -0.11 -19.76
CA VAL A 99 5.14 1.27 -20.21
C VAL A 99 4.53 2.28 -19.25
N MET A 100 3.38 1.95 -18.66
CA MET A 100 2.69 2.84 -17.72
C MET A 100 3.54 3.08 -16.47
N VAL A 101 4.10 2.02 -15.88
CA VAL A 101 4.98 2.12 -14.71
C VAL A 101 6.25 2.90 -15.02
N ASP A 102 6.88 2.66 -16.17
CA ASP A 102 8.12 3.36 -16.53
C ASP A 102 7.90 4.87 -16.70
N VAL A 103 6.79 5.26 -17.36
CA VAL A 103 6.45 6.68 -17.56
C VAL A 103 6.12 7.37 -16.24
N PHE A 104 5.25 6.80 -15.40
CA PHE A 104 4.93 7.38 -14.10
C PHE A 104 6.12 7.35 -13.13
N GLY A 105 6.93 6.29 -13.16
CA GLY A 105 8.14 6.18 -12.35
C GLY A 105 9.13 7.31 -12.66
N GLU A 106 9.31 7.66 -13.93
CA GLU A 106 10.13 8.81 -14.32
C GLU A 106 9.54 10.13 -13.84
N MET A 107 8.23 10.35 -14.04
CA MET A 107 7.53 11.55 -13.56
C MET A 107 7.54 11.70 -12.03
N LYS A 108 7.56 10.58 -11.30
CA LYS A 108 7.75 10.57 -9.84
C LYS A 108 9.17 10.98 -9.45
N ARG A 109 10.19 10.47 -10.17
CA ARG A 109 11.60 10.77 -9.86
C ARG A 109 12.01 12.21 -10.20
N ASN A 110 11.47 12.79 -11.26
CA ASN A 110 11.79 14.15 -11.68
C ASN A 110 10.89 15.22 -11.01
N GLY A 111 9.87 14.80 -10.26
CA GLY A 111 8.96 15.71 -9.55
C GLY A 111 7.79 16.24 -10.39
N THR A 112 7.60 15.79 -11.64
CA THR A 112 6.41 16.10 -12.45
C THR A 112 5.13 15.60 -11.78
N VAL A 113 5.17 14.45 -11.08
CA VAL A 113 4.09 13.96 -10.22
C VAL A 113 4.63 13.80 -8.81
N GLN A 114 4.14 14.59 -7.86
CA GLN A 114 4.67 14.63 -6.49
C GLN A 114 3.87 13.76 -5.52
N SER A 115 2.55 13.73 -5.69
CA SER A 115 1.66 12.95 -4.84
C SER A 115 1.88 11.44 -5.02
N CYS A 116 1.23 10.65 -4.18
CA CYS A 116 1.06 9.24 -4.48
C CYS A 116 0.33 9.06 -5.81
N VAL A 117 0.77 8.09 -6.61
CA VAL A 117 0.00 7.54 -7.73
C VAL A 117 -0.47 6.16 -7.32
N TRP A 118 -1.78 6.00 -7.23
CA TRP A 118 -2.42 4.73 -6.92
C TRP A 118 -2.79 4.04 -8.21
N PHE A 119 -2.26 2.84 -8.42
CA PHE A 119 -2.58 1.98 -9.54
C PHE A 119 -3.52 0.87 -9.07
N THR A 120 -4.47 0.52 -9.91
CA THR A 120 -5.43 -0.56 -9.67
C THR A 120 -5.65 -1.36 -10.95
N SER A 121 -5.89 -2.66 -10.80
CA SER A 121 -6.30 -3.53 -11.90
C SER A 121 -7.82 -3.43 -12.14
N LEU A 122 -8.26 -3.81 -13.35
CA LEU A 122 -9.69 -3.92 -13.65
C LEU A 122 -10.43 -4.80 -12.64
N ILE A 123 -9.86 -5.95 -12.27
CA ILE A 123 -10.43 -6.88 -11.29
C ILE A 123 -10.72 -6.17 -9.97
N GLU A 124 -9.75 -5.43 -9.44
CA GLU A 124 -9.94 -4.74 -8.16
C GLU A 124 -11.04 -3.68 -8.23
N THR A 125 -11.08 -2.93 -9.35
CA THR A 125 -12.14 -1.95 -9.60
C THR A 125 -13.52 -2.62 -9.58
N LEU A 126 -13.67 -3.78 -10.23
CA LEU A 126 -14.90 -4.58 -10.20
C LEU A 126 -15.23 -5.08 -8.79
N CYS A 127 -14.22 -5.49 -8.00
CA CYS A 127 -14.42 -5.91 -6.63
C CYS A 127 -15.02 -4.81 -5.76
N ILE A 128 -14.60 -3.55 -5.97
CA ILE A 128 -15.16 -2.40 -5.26
C ILE A 128 -16.59 -2.11 -5.71
N MET A 129 -16.90 -2.28 -6.99
CA MET A 129 -18.20 -1.94 -7.58
C MET A 129 -19.30 -2.99 -7.33
N GLY A 130 -18.95 -4.25 -7.08
CA GLY A 130 -19.96 -5.31 -6.99
C GLY A 130 -19.52 -6.60 -6.31
N ARG A 131 -20.20 -7.70 -6.68
CA ARG A 131 -19.87 -9.07 -6.26
C ARG A 131 -19.40 -9.87 -7.45
N ARG A 132 -18.63 -10.92 -7.23
CA ARG A 132 -18.16 -11.78 -8.32
C ARG A 132 -19.32 -12.29 -9.18
N GLU A 133 -20.42 -12.70 -8.56
CA GLU A 133 -21.62 -13.20 -9.25
C GLU A 133 -22.33 -12.17 -10.16
N ASP A 134 -22.06 -10.86 -9.98
CA ASP A 134 -22.58 -9.81 -10.87
C ASP A 134 -21.87 -9.79 -12.22
N TYR A 135 -20.65 -10.34 -12.27
CA TYR A 135 -19.76 -10.26 -13.43
C TYR A 135 -19.43 -11.64 -14.01
N TRP A 136 -19.37 -12.67 -13.17
CA TRP A 136 -19.08 -14.05 -13.53
C TRP A 136 -19.66 -15.04 -12.51
N ALA A 137 -20.63 -15.85 -12.93
CA ALA A 137 -21.23 -16.91 -12.12
C ALA A 137 -20.64 -18.31 -12.39
N GLY A 138 -19.73 -18.43 -13.37
CA GLY A 138 -19.12 -19.71 -13.72
C GLY A 138 -18.08 -20.20 -12.71
N GLU A 139 -17.53 -21.39 -12.95
CA GLU A 139 -16.44 -21.95 -12.15
C GLU A 139 -15.10 -21.24 -12.41
N GLY A 140 -14.20 -21.32 -11.44
CA GLY A 140 -12.83 -20.77 -11.55
C GLY A 140 -12.78 -19.23 -11.61
N PRO A 141 -11.60 -18.64 -11.83
CA PRO A 141 -11.45 -17.19 -11.98
C PRO A 141 -12.25 -16.64 -13.17
N VAL A 142 -12.52 -15.33 -13.19
CA VAL A 142 -13.11 -14.65 -14.36
C VAL A 142 -12.20 -14.86 -15.58
N PRO A 143 -12.68 -15.48 -16.67
CA PRO A 143 -11.84 -15.77 -17.83
C PRO A 143 -11.50 -14.50 -18.62
N ASP A 144 -10.35 -14.50 -19.29
CA ASP A 144 -9.82 -13.33 -20.01
C ASP A 144 -10.81 -12.74 -21.04
N TRP A 145 -11.57 -13.59 -21.75
CA TRP A 145 -12.59 -13.12 -22.69
C TRP A 145 -13.72 -12.34 -21.99
N ARG A 146 -14.11 -12.74 -20.79
CA ARG A 146 -15.15 -12.05 -20.01
C ARG A 146 -14.59 -10.77 -19.40
N LEU A 147 -13.32 -10.76 -19.01
CA LEU A 147 -12.65 -9.55 -18.55
C LEU A 147 -12.57 -8.50 -19.66
N GLU A 148 -12.33 -8.91 -20.91
CA GLU A 148 -12.34 -7.99 -22.05
C GLU A 148 -13.74 -7.40 -22.30
N GLU A 149 -14.81 -8.20 -22.18
CA GLU A 149 -16.19 -7.68 -22.24
C GLU A 149 -16.47 -6.66 -21.13
N LEU A 150 -16.13 -7.00 -19.88
CA LEU A 150 -16.31 -6.13 -18.72
C LEU A 150 -15.51 -4.82 -18.84
N ARG A 151 -14.32 -4.88 -19.45
CA ARG A 151 -13.49 -3.71 -19.77
C ARG A 151 -14.25 -2.74 -20.68
N LEU A 152 -14.89 -3.26 -21.73
CA LEU A 152 -15.69 -2.47 -22.66
C LEU A 152 -16.99 -1.96 -22.03
N GLU A 153 -17.68 -2.79 -21.24
CA GLU A 153 -18.93 -2.43 -20.55
C GLU A 153 -18.73 -1.29 -19.53
N THR A 154 -17.62 -1.33 -18.77
CA THR A 154 -17.34 -0.36 -17.71
C THR A 154 -16.56 0.87 -18.17
N GLY A 155 -15.89 0.79 -19.32
CA GLY A 155 -15.02 1.85 -19.84
C GLY A 155 -13.67 1.98 -19.13
N PHE A 156 -13.38 1.13 -18.14
CA PHE A 156 -12.06 1.06 -17.52
C PHE A 156 -11.08 0.32 -18.43
N GLY A 157 -9.79 0.62 -18.29
CA GLY A 157 -8.72 -0.16 -18.88
C GLY A 157 -8.40 -1.38 -18.02
N HIS A 158 -7.48 -2.24 -18.49
CA HIS A 158 -6.95 -3.29 -17.63
C HIS A 158 -6.17 -2.71 -16.44
N TRP A 159 -5.54 -1.55 -16.64
CA TRP A 159 -4.82 -0.81 -15.61
C TRP A 159 -5.30 0.62 -15.54
N TYR A 160 -5.45 1.10 -14.31
CA TYR A 160 -5.94 2.45 -14.04
C TYR A 160 -5.07 3.09 -12.96
N ALA A 161 -4.57 4.30 -13.24
CA ALA A 161 -3.84 5.12 -12.27
C ALA A 161 -4.67 6.34 -11.88
N ARG A 162 -4.67 6.68 -10.60
CA ARG A 162 -5.27 7.90 -10.04
C ARG A 162 -4.28 8.65 -9.18
N TRP A 163 -4.30 9.97 -9.26
CA TRP A 163 -3.50 10.85 -8.41
C TRP A 163 -4.12 12.25 -8.32
N GLY A 164 -3.64 13.04 -7.37
CA GLY A 164 -4.06 14.42 -7.19
C GLY A 164 -2.94 15.40 -7.57
N LEU A 165 -3.31 16.50 -8.21
CA LEU A 165 -2.44 17.68 -8.32
C LEU A 165 -2.97 18.76 -7.37
N TYR A 166 -2.09 19.46 -6.67
CA TYR A 166 -2.46 20.39 -5.59
C TYR A 166 -1.66 21.68 -5.67
N GLY A 167 -2.31 22.82 -5.45
CA GLY A 167 -1.64 24.11 -5.34
C GLY A 167 -2.40 25.23 -6.05
N PRO A 168 -1.71 26.30 -6.48
CA PRO A 168 -2.33 27.36 -7.28
C PRO A 168 -2.87 26.81 -8.60
N LYS A 169 -4.08 27.24 -8.99
CA LYS A 169 -4.79 26.78 -10.18
C LYS A 169 -3.91 26.73 -11.45
N ARG A 170 -3.23 27.84 -11.75
CA ARG A 170 -2.34 27.94 -12.94
C ARG A 170 -1.21 26.91 -12.96
N ILE A 171 -0.70 26.52 -11.78
CA ILE A 171 0.40 25.55 -11.66
C ILE A 171 -0.14 24.14 -11.88
N VAL A 172 -1.31 23.84 -11.29
CA VAL A 172 -1.99 22.56 -11.47
C VAL A 172 -2.35 22.33 -12.94
N GLU A 173 -2.90 23.34 -13.63
CA GLU A 173 -3.24 23.27 -15.05
C GLU A 173 -1.99 23.04 -15.93
N ALA A 174 -0.92 23.81 -15.70
CA ALA A 174 0.34 23.65 -16.44
C ALA A 174 0.98 22.28 -16.21
N GLN A 175 0.95 21.78 -14.96
CA GLN A 175 1.46 20.45 -14.60
C GLN A 175 0.65 19.34 -15.29
N PHE A 176 -0.68 19.47 -15.34
CA PHE A 176 -1.54 18.52 -16.03
C PHE A 176 -1.26 18.46 -17.54
N GLU A 177 -1.10 19.62 -18.20
CA GLU A 177 -0.78 19.66 -19.63
C GLU A 177 0.59 19.05 -19.94
N GLU A 178 1.59 19.23 -19.07
CA GLU A 178 2.88 18.53 -19.21
C GLU A 178 2.72 17.01 -19.07
N ILE A 179 1.99 16.55 -18.05
CA ILE A 179 1.71 15.11 -17.85
C ILE A 179 0.99 14.52 -19.07
N LYS A 180 -0.01 15.22 -19.59
CA LYS A 180 -0.75 14.85 -20.80
C LYS A 180 0.15 14.80 -22.04
N SER A 181 1.06 15.77 -22.20
CA SER A 181 2.06 15.79 -23.27
C SER A 181 3.01 14.59 -23.20
N VAL A 182 3.46 14.22 -22.00
CA VAL A 182 4.31 13.04 -21.79
C VAL A 182 3.55 11.75 -22.09
N LEU A 183 2.34 11.58 -21.54
CA LEU A 183 1.53 10.37 -21.69
C LEU A 183 1.09 10.17 -23.14
N SER A 184 0.68 11.22 -23.85
CA SER A 184 0.30 11.12 -25.28
C SER A 184 1.45 10.67 -26.18
N ARG A 185 2.71 11.00 -25.85
CA ARG A 185 3.89 10.56 -26.60
C ARG A 185 4.34 9.15 -26.24
N ARG A 186 4.31 8.80 -24.95
CA ARG A 186 4.95 7.57 -24.44
C ARG A 186 3.98 6.42 -24.18
N ALA A 187 2.73 6.72 -23.91
CA ALA A 187 1.66 5.75 -23.66
C ALA A 187 0.40 6.12 -24.48
N PRO A 188 0.49 6.21 -25.82
CA PRO A 188 -0.56 6.76 -26.68
C PRO A 188 -1.86 5.94 -26.71
N ARG A 189 -1.85 4.69 -26.23
CA ARG A 189 -3.05 3.86 -26.09
C ARG A 189 -3.95 4.28 -24.92
N GLY A 190 -3.40 5.07 -23.99
CA GLY A 190 -4.11 5.40 -22.76
C GLY A 190 -4.96 6.65 -22.86
N THR A 191 -5.96 6.71 -22.00
CA THR A 191 -6.87 7.85 -21.88
C THR A 191 -6.58 8.57 -20.57
N ILE A 192 -6.25 9.85 -20.65
CA ILE A 192 -6.06 10.73 -19.48
C ILE A 192 -7.32 11.58 -19.26
N SER A 193 -7.71 11.75 -17.99
CA SER A 193 -8.73 12.71 -17.56
C SER A 193 -8.25 13.54 -16.38
N GLY A 194 -8.80 14.75 -16.25
CA GLY A 194 -8.47 15.70 -15.19
C GLY A 194 -9.70 16.54 -14.85
N ASN A 195 -10.19 16.43 -13.62
CA ASN A 195 -11.30 17.24 -13.11
C ASN A 195 -10.75 18.25 -12.09
N LEU A 196 -10.81 19.53 -12.43
CA LEU A 196 -10.26 20.62 -11.63
C LEU A 196 -11.31 21.22 -10.69
N TYR A 197 -10.92 21.38 -9.43
CA TYR A 197 -11.68 22.05 -8.39
C TYR A 197 -10.83 23.16 -7.80
N SER A 198 -11.38 24.36 -7.70
CA SER A 198 -10.71 25.49 -7.07
C SER A 198 -11.72 26.35 -6.34
N ASN A 199 -11.23 27.19 -5.42
CA ASN A 199 -12.04 28.30 -4.95
C ASN A 199 -12.31 29.27 -6.13
N GLN A 200 -13.44 29.98 -6.07
CA GLN A 200 -13.80 31.04 -7.02
C GLN A 200 -12.99 32.32 -6.75
N GLU A 201 -12.61 32.54 -5.49
CA GLU A 201 -11.68 33.61 -5.10
C GLU A 201 -10.25 33.20 -5.40
N GLU A 202 -9.46 34.08 -6.03
CA GLU A 202 -8.11 33.78 -6.55
C GLU A 202 -7.12 33.30 -5.48
N ASP A 203 -7.24 33.83 -4.25
CA ASP A 203 -6.42 33.44 -3.09
C ASP A 203 -7.14 32.48 -2.13
N GLY A 204 -8.40 32.14 -2.43
CA GLY A 204 -9.22 31.26 -1.62
C GLY A 204 -8.64 29.84 -1.54
N ARG A 205 -8.91 29.15 -0.43
CA ARG A 205 -8.57 27.72 -0.29
C ARG A 205 -9.74 26.86 -0.73
N LEU A 206 -9.45 25.70 -1.30
CA LEU A 206 -10.46 24.75 -1.73
C LEU A 206 -11.07 24.05 -0.52
N GLU A 207 -12.39 24.16 -0.36
CA GLU A 207 -13.14 23.39 0.61
C GLU A 207 -13.22 21.92 0.18
N ALA A 208 -12.57 21.02 0.91
CA ALA A 208 -12.41 19.62 0.53
C ALA A 208 -13.76 18.88 0.35
N THR A 209 -14.79 19.27 1.11
CA THR A 209 -16.14 18.70 1.04
C THR A 209 -16.90 19.06 -0.25
N THR A 210 -16.40 20.01 -1.04
CA THR A 210 -16.96 20.35 -2.35
C THR A 210 -16.51 19.42 -3.47
N VAL A 211 -15.48 18.58 -3.21
CA VAL A 211 -15.00 17.58 -4.16
C VAL A 211 -15.95 16.37 -4.14
N PRO A 212 -16.51 15.97 -5.29
CA PRO A 212 -17.38 14.79 -5.38
C PRO A 212 -16.64 13.50 -5.04
N ASP A 213 -17.35 12.53 -4.45
CA ASP A 213 -16.80 11.21 -4.06
C ASP A 213 -16.08 10.51 -5.22
N GLN A 214 -16.70 10.52 -6.40
CA GLN A 214 -16.16 9.91 -7.64
C GLN A 214 -14.82 10.54 -8.05
N ASP A 215 -14.60 11.82 -7.73
CA ASP A 215 -13.39 12.58 -8.03
C ASP A 215 -12.37 12.53 -6.87
N GLY A 216 -12.58 11.57 -5.97
CA GLY A 216 -11.56 11.09 -5.04
C GLY A 216 -11.41 11.97 -3.82
N GLN A 217 -12.45 12.01 -2.99
CA GLN A 217 -12.43 12.62 -1.65
C GLN A 217 -11.26 12.17 -0.78
N MET A 218 -10.79 10.92 -0.94
CA MET A 218 -9.60 10.41 -0.24
C MET A 218 -8.32 11.19 -0.57
N PHE A 219 -8.22 11.79 -1.77
CA PHE A 219 -7.08 12.59 -2.20
C PHE A 219 -7.08 13.98 -1.56
N VAL A 220 -8.21 14.46 -1.03
CA VAL A 220 -8.32 15.74 -0.31
C VAL A 220 -8.51 15.56 1.20
N GLY A 221 -8.27 14.35 1.71
CA GLY A 221 -8.25 14.07 3.15
C GLY A 221 -9.62 13.83 3.78
N ILE A 222 -10.67 13.61 2.99
CA ILE A 222 -11.98 13.22 3.50
C ILE A 222 -12.00 11.68 3.66
N PRO A 223 -12.18 11.15 4.89
CA PRO A 223 -12.18 9.72 5.13
C PRO A 223 -13.45 9.06 4.59
N SER A 224 -13.32 7.83 4.08
CA SER A 224 -14.45 7.08 3.53
C SER A 224 -14.22 5.56 3.65
N LEU A 225 -15.31 4.79 3.62
CA LEU A 225 -15.33 3.33 3.54
C LEU A 225 -15.64 2.82 2.12
N TRP A 226 -15.45 3.66 1.11
CA TRP A 226 -15.82 3.38 -0.29
C TRP A 226 -15.25 2.07 -0.85
N SER A 227 -14.05 1.65 -0.40
CA SER A 227 -13.40 0.41 -0.84
C SER A 227 -13.82 -0.82 -0.02
N LEU A 228 -14.51 -0.66 1.10
CA LEU A 228 -14.94 -1.75 1.97
C LEU A 228 -15.79 -2.82 1.25
N PRO A 229 -16.64 -2.51 0.24
CA PRO A 229 -17.40 -3.54 -0.48
C PRO A 229 -16.54 -4.65 -1.08
N LEU A 230 -15.26 -4.37 -1.43
CA LEU A 230 -14.31 -5.31 -2.04
C LEU A 230 -14.17 -6.63 -1.29
N ILE A 231 -14.15 -6.61 0.04
CA ILE A 231 -13.91 -7.83 0.84
C ILE A 231 -14.98 -8.90 0.64
N ASN A 232 -16.15 -8.48 0.16
CA ASN A 232 -17.29 -9.36 -0.04
C ASN A 232 -17.34 -9.94 -1.46
N TRP A 233 -16.35 -9.65 -2.31
CA TRP A 233 -16.26 -10.19 -3.67
C TRP A 233 -16.64 -11.68 -3.81
N PRO A 234 -16.14 -12.61 -2.96
CA PRO A 234 -16.41 -14.04 -3.11
C PRO A 234 -17.71 -14.48 -2.40
N ILE A 235 -18.39 -13.57 -1.69
CA ILE A 235 -19.58 -13.89 -0.90
C ILE A 235 -20.82 -13.69 -1.78
N SER A 236 -21.52 -14.78 -2.09
CA SER A 236 -22.80 -14.69 -2.80
C SER A 236 -23.81 -13.84 -2.02
N LYS A 237 -24.60 -13.01 -2.70
CA LYS A 237 -25.64 -12.18 -2.07
C LYS A 237 -26.70 -13.01 -1.34
N ASN A 238 -26.86 -14.28 -1.72
CA ASN A 238 -27.80 -15.20 -1.09
C ASN A 238 -27.23 -15.90 0.16
N LYS A 239 -25.91 -15.83 0.39
CA LYS A 239 -25.26 -16.49 1.52
C LYS A 239 -25.35 -15.62 2.78
N LYS A 240 -26.29 -15.96 3.66
CA LYS A 240 -26.59 -15.19 4.89
C LYS A 240 -25.55 -15.35 6.00
N ASP A 241 -24.82 -16.46 6.02
CA ASP A 241 -23.82 -16.79 7.05
C ASP A 241 -22.37 -16.59 6.58
N GLY A 242 -22.17 -16.11 5.35
CA GLY A 242 -20.86 -15.83 4.79
C GLY A 242 -20.13 -14.75 5.59
N LYS A 243 -18.83 -14.96 5.81
CA LYS A 243 -17.97 -13.99 6.52
C LYS A 243 -16.84 -13.55 5.63
N ALA A 244 -16.95 -12.33 5.11
CA ALA A 244 -15.94 -11.74 4.25
C ALA A 244 -14.59 -11.61 4.97
N ALA A 245 -13.53 -11.90 4.24
CA ALA A 245 -12.16 -11.64 4.64
C ALA A 245 -11.32 -11.19 3.46
N HIS A 246 -10.26 -10.46 3.78
CA HIS A 246 -9.21 -10.11 2.84
C HIS A 246 -7.85 -10.39 3.45
N GLY A 247 -6.86 -10.49 2.57
CA GLY A 247 -5.44 -10.54 2.89
C GLY A 247 -4.68 -10.12 1.66
N ASP A 248 -3.38 -9.93 1.83
CA ASP A 248 -2.50 -9.49 0.76
C ASP A 248 -1.14 -10.18 0.87
N TYR A 249 -0.49 -10.31 -0.28
CA TYR A 249 0.94 -10.50 -0.35
C TYR A 249 1.55 -9.22 -0.91
N ALA A 250 2.35 -8.52 -0.08
CA ALA A 250 2.78 -7.16 -0.36
C ALA A 250 4.29 -7.00 -0.58
N PRO A 251 4.83 -7.43 -1.74
CA PRO A 251 6.24 -7.28 -2.04
C PRO A 251 6.58 -5.82 -2.38
N VAL A 252 7.79 -5.42 -1.99
CA VAL A 252 8.41 -4.19 -2.46
C VAL A 252 9.20 -4.51 -3.72
N ILE A 253 8.81 -3.90 -4.84
CA ILE A 253 9.42 -4.13 -6.15
C ILE A 253 10.00 -2.80 -6.66
N PRO A 254 11.14 -2.78 -7.36
CA PRO A 254 11.64 -1.55 -7.95
C PRO A 254 10.60 -0.89 -8.88
N SER A 255 10.64 0.44 -8.99
CA SER A 255 9.82 1.21 -9.94
C SER A 255 10.32 0.99 -11.37
N SER A 256 10.02 -0.20 -11.90
CA SER A 256 10.42 -0.71 -13.21
C SER A 256 9.26 -1.49 -13.81
N GLY A 257 8.81 -1.09 -14.98
CA GLY A 257 7.71 -1.72 -15.68
C GLY A 257 7.94 -3.19 -15.94
N LYS A 258 9.14 -3.53 -16.41
CA LYS A 258 9.56 -4.90 -16.66
C LYS A 258 9.42 -5.78 -15.41
N LEU A 259 9.99 -5.36 -14.28
CA LEU A 259 9.96 -6.16 -13.04
C LEU A 259 8.55 -6.31 -12.47
N LEU A 260 7.69 -5.31 -12.69
CA LEU A 260 6.29 -5.35 -12.30
C LEU A 260 5.49 -6.30 -13.18
N MET A 261 5.71 -6.26 -14.50
CA MET A 261 5.09 -7.22 -15.42
C MET A 261 5.50 -8.65 -15.15
N GLU A 262 6.79 -8.90 -14.96
CA GLU A 262 7.29 -10.24 -14.60
C GLU A 262 6.62 -10.76 -13.32
N TRP A 263 6.36 -9.88 -12.34
CA TRP A 263 5.62 -10.25 -11.15
C TRP A 263 4.15 -10.58 -11.44
N MET A 264 3.47 -9.79 -12.28
CA MET A 264 2.09 -10.06 -12.68
C MET A 264 1.97 -11.39 -13.44
N GLU A 265 2.90 -11.68 -14.33
CA GLU A 265 2.95 -12.91 -15.12
C GLU A 265 3.12 -14.17 -14.27
N VAL A 266 3.90 -14.10 -13.18
CA VAL A 266 4.05 -15.25 -12.27
C VAL A 266 2.98 -15.32 -11.19
N SER A 267 2.42 -14.19 -10.76
CA SER A 267 1.39 -14.18 -9.73
C SER A 267 0.01 -14.55 -10.27
N LYS A 268 -0.33 -14.17 -11.50
CA LYS A 268 -1.60 -14.56 -12.16
C LYS A 268 -1.87 -16.07 -12.08
N PRO A 269 -1.00 -16.96 -12.60
CA PRO A 269 -1.26 -18.40 -12.55
C PRO A 269 -1.30 -18.97 -11.13
N ILE A 270 -0.60 -18.37 -10.16
CA ILE A 270 -0.66 -18.78 -8.75
C ILE A 270 -2.04 -18.46 -8.15
N CYS A 271 -2.58 -17.27 -8.43
CA CYS A 271 -3.93 -16.89 -8.02
C CYS A 271 -4.96 -17.81 -8.68
N GLU A 272 -4.87 -17.99 -9.99
CA GLU A 272 -5.86 -18.73 -10.78
C GLU A 272 -5.90 -20.22 -10.42
N ALA A 273 -4.75 -20.85 -10.18
CA ALA A 273 -4.66 -22.23 -9.71
C ALA A 273 -5.34 -22.45 -8.35
N ASN A 274 -5.56 -21.38 -7.59
CA ASN A 274 -6.28 -21.40 -6.32
C ASN A 274 -7.71 -20.83 -6.43
N GLY A 275 -8.19 -20.57 -7.65
CA GLY A 275 -9.54 -20.09 -7.90
C GLY A 275 -9.79 -18.65 -7.47
N VAL A 276 -8.74 -17.82 -7.48
CA VAL A 276 -8.79 -16.40 -7.12
C VAL A 276 -8.33 -15.58 -8.32
N GLU A 277 -9.02 -14.49 -8.63
CA GLU A 277 -8.60 -13.56 -9.68
C GLU A 277 -7.33 -12.80 -9.27
N LEU A 278 -6.49 -12.40 -10.23
CA LEU A 278 -5.36 -11.50 -9.95
C LEU A 278 -5.87 -10.08 -9.65
N MET A 279 -6.17 -9.84 -8.39
CA MET A 279 -6.43 -8.51 -7.85
C MET A 279 -5.11 -7.87 -7.43
N ALA A 280 -4.81 -6.69 -7.99
CA ALA A 280 -3.56 -6.01 -7.76
C ALA A 280 -3.76 -4.50 -7.72
N ASP A 281 -3.37 -3.89 -6.60
CA ASP A 281 -3.09 -2.46 -6.51
C ASP A 281 -1.62 -2.20 -6.20
N PHE A 282 -1.20 -0.96 -6.40
CA PHE A 282 0.02 -0.49 -5.76
C PHE A 282 0.07 1.01 -5.56
N PHE A 283 0.85 1.38 -4.54
CA PHE A 283 1.25 2.75 -4.26
C PHE A 283 2.64 2.97 -4.86
N MET A 284 2.72 3.83 -5.88
CA MET A 284 3.98 4.13 -6.55
C MET A 284 4.77 5.19 -5.77
N HIS A 285 5.97 4.82 -5.35
CA HIS A 285 7.00 5.74 -4.89
C HIS A 285 7.99 6.04 -6.03
N GLU A 286 8.93 6.94 -5.78
CA GLU A 286 9.92 7.40 -6.76
C GLU A 286 10.82 6.27 -7.25
N ARG A 287 11.14 5.31 -6.38
CA ARG A 287 12.16 4.28 -6.66
C ARG A 287 11.66 2.85 -6.52
N HIS A 288 10.50 2.67 -5.91
CA HIS A 288 9.88 1.38 -5.67
C HIS A 288 8.37 1.51 -5.74
N VAL A 289 7.69 0.38 -5.85
CA VAL A 289 6.27 0.27 -5.60
C VAL A 289 6.07 -0.59 -4.36
N VAL A 290 5.04 -0.26 -3.60
CA VAL A 290 4.50 -1.15 -2.58
C VAL A 290 3.27 -1.78 -3.21
N LEU A 291 3.44 -3.01 -3.69
CA LEU A 291 2.42 -3.77 -4.39
C LEU A 291 1.52 -4.50 -3.39
N MET A 292 0.23 -4.60 -3.68
CA MET A 292 -0.73 -5.39 -2.94
C MET A 292 -1.37 -6.41 -3.89
N ASN A 293 -0.88 -7.65 -3.87
CA ASN A 293 -1.62 -8.76 -4.44
C ASN A 293 -2.68 -9.17 -3.42
N MET A 294 -3.82 -8.47 -3.46
CA MET A 294 -4.91 -8.72 -2.55
C MET A 294 -5.69 -9.98 -2.95
N PHE A 295 -6.28 -10.64 -1.97
CA PHE A 295 -7.17 -11.76 -2.18
C PHE A 295 -8.24 -11.76 -1.09
N THR A 296 -9.43 -12.23 -1.45
CA THR A 296 -10.60 -12.28 -0.58
C THR A 296 -11.17 -13.68 -0.52
N TRP A 297 -11.74 -14.05 0.63
CA TRP A 297 -12.39 -15.35 0.79
C TRP A 297 -13.52 -15.29 1.81
N ASP A 298 -14.33 -16.36 1.84
CA ASP A 298 -15.25 -16.62 2.93
C ASP A 298 -14.56 -17.35 4.08
N GLN A 299 -14.46 -16.72 5.26
CA GLN A 299 -13.84 -17.32 6.44
C GLN A 299 -14.56 -18.60 6.91
N THR A 300 -15.84 -18.75 6.57
CA THR A 300 -16.63 -19.94 6.91
C THR A 300 -16.30 -21.13 6.02
N ASP A 301 -15.67 -20.90 4.86
CA ASP A 301 -15.33 -21.94 3.90
C ASP A 301 -13.89 -22.47 4.14
N PRO A 302 -13.74 -23.72 4.65
CA PRO A 302 -12.42 -24.31 4.88
C PRO A 302 -11.65 -24.58 3.58
N ALA A 303 -12.33 -24.84 2.46
CA ALA A 303 -11.67 -25.09 1.18
C ALA A 303 -11.07 -23.80 0.62
N GLN A 304 -11.79 -22.67 0.74
CA GLN A 304 -11.23 -21.37 0.37
C GLN A 304 -10.04 -20.99 1.25
N LYS A 305 -10.12 -21.17 2.58
CA LYS A 305 -8.97 -20.92 3.47
C LYS A 305 -7.72 -21.70 3.06
N ALA A 306 -7.87 -22.98 2.72
CA ALA A 306 -6.76 -23.80 2.25
C ALA A 306 -6.20 -23.34 0.89
N LYS A 307 -7.06 -22.85 -0.02
CA LYS A 307 -6.66 -22.25 -1.31
C LYS A 307 -5.86 -20.95 -1.09
N ILE A 308 -6.34 -20.07 -0.22
CA ILE A 308 -5.65 -18.82 0.13
C ILE A 308 -4.29 -19.09 0.77
N GLU A 309 -4.19 -20.09 1.64
CA GLU A 309 -2.92 -20.49 2.22
C GLU A 309 -1.92 -20.90 1.13
N ARG A 310 -2.31 -21.77 0.19
CA ARG A 310 -1.45 -22.19 -0.92
C ARG A 310 -1.05 -21.03 -1.83
N LEU A 311 -2.00 -20.14 -2.13
CA LEU A 311 -1.75 -18.92 -2.92
C LEU A 311 -0.67 -18.09 -2.25
N TYR A 312 -0.81 -17.79 -0.95
CA TYR A 312 0.16 -16.99 -0.20
C TYR A 312 1.57 -17.60 -0.24
N TYR A 313 1.70 -18.91 0.00
CA TYR A 313 3.01 -19.58 -0.05
C TYR A 313 3.60 -19.65 -1.47
N GLY A 314 2.76 -19.75 -2.49
CA GLY A 314 3.19 -19.65 -3.89
C GLY A 314 3.83 -18.30 -4.17
N LEU A 315 3.15 -17.20 -3.80
CA LEU A 315 3.67 -15.84 -3.97
C LEU A 315 4.94 -15.62 -3.14
N TYR A 316 4.99 -16.09 -1.89
CA TYR A 316 6.19 -16.06 -1.06
C TYR A 316 7.38 -16.76 -1.71
N GLY A 317 7.16 -17.94 -2.31
CA GLY A 317 8.21 -18.68 -3.01
C GLY A 317 8.80 -17.90 -4.17
N GLU A 318 7.96 -17.26 -4.99
CA GLU A 318 8.41 -16.45 -6.13
C GLU A 318 9.09 -15.15 -5.71
N ALA A 319 8.61 -14.50 -4.64
CA ALA A 319 9.22 -13.30 -4.08
C ALA A 319 10.61 -13.59 -3.52
N LYS A 320 10.75 -14.69 -2.77
CA LYS A 320 12.04 -15.12 -2.22
C LYS A 320 13.07 -15.38 -3.33
N LYS A 321 12.69 -16.07 -4.42
CA LYS A 321 13.58 -16.32 -5.58
C LYS A 321 14.10 -15.02 -6.21
N ARG A 322 13.28 -13.96 -6.18
CA ARG A 322 13.60 -12.65 -6.78
C ARG A 322 14.25 -11.67 -5.80
N GLY A 323 14.36 -12.03 -4.53
CA GLY A 323 14.86 -11.13 -3.49
C GLY A 323 13.89 -9.99 -3.16
N TYR A 324 12.59 -10.17 -3.40
CA TYR A 324 11.58 -9.17 -3.05
C TYR A 324 11.20 -9.34 -1.58
N GLY A 325 11.55 -8.33 -0.77
CA GLY A 325 11.12 -8.22 0.62
C GLY A 325 9.67 -7.78 0.72
N MET A 326 9.07 -7.99 1.89
CA MET A 326 7.74 -7.48 2.19
C MET A 326 7.83 -6.30 3.15
N TYR A 327 6.97 -5.31 2.92
CA TYR A 327 6.90 -4.12 3.75
C TYR A 327 6.03 -4.30 5.01
N ARG A 328 4.98 -5.13 4.91
CA ARG A 328 4.07 -5.55 6.00
C ARG A 328 3.59 -6.97 5.74
N GLY A 329 3.06 -7.63 6.76
CA GLY A 329 2.28 -8.85 6.56
C GLY A 329 1.54 -9.28 7.81
N HIS A 330 0.62 -10.23 7.64
CA HIS A 330 -0.24 -10.70 8.72
C HIS A 330 0.55 -11.39 9.84
N VAL A 331 0.06 -11.35 11.08
CA VAL A 331 0.72 -11.94 12.27
C VAL A 331 1.08 -13.42 12.11
N ASN A 332 0.28 -14.16 11.33
CA ASN A 332 0.53 -15.56 11.01
C ASN A 332 1.75 -15.79 10.10
N HIS A 333 2.29 -14.73 9.49
CA HIS A 333 3.37 -14.78 8.50
C HIS A 333 4.58 -13.90 8.88
N MET A 334 4.43 -12.96 9.83
CA MET A 334 5.53 -12.14 10.38
C MET A 334 6.66 -13.00 10.96
N GLY A 335 6.23 -14.10 11.56
CA GLY A 335 7.03 -15.08 12.24
C GLY A 335 7.09 -14.96 13.77
N LYS A 336 7.11 -16.09 14.48
CA LYS A 336 7.45 -16.24 15.89
C LYS A 336 8.88 -16.75 16.02
N PHE A 337 9.59 -16.15 16.96
CA PHE A 337 10.81 -16.71 17.52
C PHE A 337 10.48 -18.02 18.23
N LEU A 338 10.75 -19.18 17.61
CA LEU A 338 11.13 -20.34 18.44
C LEU A 338 12.58 -20.07 18.83
N ILE A 339 12.83 -19.94 20.14
CA ILE A 339 14.18 -20.12 20.69
C ILE A 339 14.76 -21.33 19.96
N LEU A 340 15.92 -21.15 19.32
CA LEU A 340 16.71 -22.23 18.73
C LEU A 340 16.86 -23.36 19.74
N VAL A 341 15.91 -24.31 19.74
CA VAL A 341 16.16 -25.66 20.18
C VAL A 341 17.15 -26.15 19.15
N ARG A 342 18.39 -26.31 19.58
CA ARG A 342 19.60 -26.55 18.79
C ARG A 342 19.56 -27.75 17.83
N ASP A 343 18.42 -28.42 17.63
CA ASP A 343 18.34 -29.69 16.90
C ASP A 343 17.17 -29.85 15.90
N SER A 344 16.31 -28.85 15.64
CA SER A 344 15.23 -29.00 14.63
C SER A 344 15.51 -28.23 13.33
N LYS A 345 15.90 -28.96 12.28
CA LYS A 345 15.92 -28.50 10.88
C LYS A 345 14.50 -28.33 10.29
N GLN A 346 13.57 -27.73 11.02
CA GLN A 346 12.23 -27.42 10.49
C GLN A 346 12.05 -25.90 10.48
N LEU A 347 11.94 -25.32 9.27
CA LEU A 347 11.28 -24.02 9.10
C LEU A 347 9.86 -24.17 9.66
N THR A 348 9.60 -23.62 10.84
CA THR A 348 8.23 -23.53 11.35
C THR A 348 7.47 -22.48 10.52
N ARG A 349 6.13 -22.59 10.41
CA ARG A 349 5.23 -21.62 9.72
C ARG A 349 5.49 -20.15 10.10
N THR A 350 6.20 -19.97 11.21
CA THR A 350 6.42 -18.76 11.95
C THR A 350 7.78 -18.10 11.67
N ASP A 351 8.36 -18.12 10.48
CA ASP A 351 9.53 -17.24 10.22
C ASP A 351 9.54 -16.60 8.83
N LEU A 352 8.44 -16.67 8.08
CA LEU A 352 8.42 -16.37 6.64
C LEU A 352 8.97 -14.99 6.29
N ILE A 353 8.32 -13.92 6.76
CA ILE A 353 8.62 -12.58 6.24
C ILE A 353 10.02 -12.13 6.60
N ALA A 354 10.50 -12.31 7.83
CA ALA A 354 11.87 -11.89 8.11
C ALA A 354 12.93 -12.96 7.91
N ASN A 355 12.56 -14.19 7.55
CA ASN A 355 13.52 -15.07 6.90
C ASN A 355 13.94 -14.53 5.54
N LEU A 356 13.22 -13.57 4.95
CA LEU A 356 13.70 -12.83 3.79
C LEU A 356 14.92 -11.96 4.12
N ASN A 357 15.14 -11.60 5.39
CA ASN A 357 16.36 -10.92 5.86
C ASN A 357 17.44 -11.95 6.22
N ASP A 358 17.90 -12.74 5.23
CA ASP A 358 18.83 -13.86 5.44
C ASP A 358 20.32 -13.50 5.34
N PHE A 359 20.65 -12.29 4.87
CA PHE A 359 22.03 -11.85 4.69
C PHE A 359 22.88 -12.03 5.96
N ASN A 360 24.09 -12.55 5.78
CA ASN A 360 25.04 -12.85 6.84
C ASN A 360 24.42 -13.68 7.98
N ASN A 361 23.79 -14.79 7.58
CA ASN A 361 23.12 -15.75 8.46
C ASN A 361 21.97 -15.12 9.27
N HIS A 362 21.19 -14.18 8.71
CA HIS A 362 20.16 -13.39 9.42
C HIS A 362 20.69 -12.33 10.40
N ALA A 363 21.79 -11.62 10.05
CA ALA A 363 22.44 -10.67 10.95
C ALA A 363 21.51 -9.55 11.44
N TYR A 364 20.59 -9.09 10.58
CA TYR A 364 19.58 -8.11 10.93
C TYR A 364 18.69 -8.60 12.09
N ASN A 365 18.14 -9.81 11.99
CA ASN A 365 17.25 -10.37 13.01
C ASN A 365 17.99 -10.50 14.36
N ARG A 366 19.20 -11.07 14.35
CA ARG A 366 20.04 -11.18 15.57
C ARG A 366 20.38 -9.83 16.18
N PHE A 367 20.55 -8.79 15.38
CA PHE A 367 20.82 -7.45 15.90
C PHE A 367 19.59 -6.84 16.56
N VAL A 368 18.41 -6.97 15.93
CA VAL A 368 17.13 -6.55 16.52
C VAL A 368 16.88 -7.26 17.86
N GLU A 369 17.17 -8.55 17.96
CA GLU A 369 17.09 -9.30 19.22
C GLU A 369 17.99 -8.74 20.32
N LYS A 370 19.23 -8.35 19.98
CA LYS A 370 20.14 -7.72 20.95
C LYS A 370 19.65 -6.36 21.45
N ILE A 371 18.85 -5.64 20.64
CA ILE A 371 18.26 -4.35 21.02
C ILE A 371 17.06 -4.54 21.96
N LYS A 372 16.38 -5.70 21.97
CA LYS A 372 15.26 -5.95 22.88
C LYS A 372 15.79 -5.99 24.32
N VAL A 373 15.74 -4.85 25.02
CA VAL A 373 16.45 -4.62 26.29
C VAL A 373 15.82 -5.34 27.49
N SER A 374 14.62 -5.92 27.40
CA SER A 374 13.94 -6.40 28.60
C SER A 374 13.98 -7.93 28.82
N PRO A 375 14.54 -8.42 29.94
CA PRO A 375 14.23 -9.74 30.48
C PRO A 375 12.81 -9.82 31.10
N LEU A 376 12.12 -8.68 31.20
CA LEU A 376 10.75 -8.52 31.71
C LEU A 376 9.93 -7.74 30.67
N ALA A 377 9.44 -8.36 29.60
CA ALA A 377 8.13 -8.01 29.02
C ALA A 377 7.91 -8.66 27.67
N ASP A 378 6.93 -9.53 27.67
CA ASP A 378 6.13 -9.87 26.51
C ASP A 378 5.10 -8.75 26.27
N ILE A 379 5.51 -7.58 25.73
CA ILE A 379 4.55 -6.48 25.45
C ILE A 379 3.55 -6.89 24.35
N SER A 380 3.91 -7.83 23.46
CA SER A 380 3.04 -8.25 22.35
C SER A 380 3.33 -9.61 21.68
N GLY A 381 3.90 -10.62 22.36
CA GLY A 381 3.84 -12.07 22.03
C GLY A 381 4.47 -12.58 20.73
N GLY A 382 4.67 -11.71 19.76
CA GLY A 382 4.88 -12.07 18.36
C GLY A 382 5.01 -10.90 17.39
N GLN A 383 4.88 -9.65 17.85
CA GLN A 383 5.28 -8.49 17.04
C GLN A 383 6.80 -8.32 17.13
N ARG A 384 7.44 -8.10 15.97
CA ARG A 384 8.91 -7.96 15.87
C ARG A 384 9.44 -6.78 16.63
#